data_AF-A0A1F3SUP9-F1
#
_entry.id   AF-A0A1F3SUP9-F1
#
_cell.length_a   1.000
_cell.length_b   1.000
_cell.length_c   1.000
_cell.angle_alpha   90.00
_cell.angle_beta   90.00
_cell.angle_gamma   90.00
#
_symmetry.space_group_name_H-M   'P 1'
#
loop_
_entity.id
_entity.type
_entity.pdbx_description
1 polymer ?
#
loop_
_entity_poly.entity_id
_entity_poly.type
_entity_poly.pdbx_seq_one_letter_code
_entity_poly.pdbx_strand_id
1 'polypeptide(L)'
;MASPKYQLQDVIKLISSEAESKIWFPAKSRSIDKVVEVYSTNDKLLTYGDAVDFILAGLRQLSPDDFVESVYQWDIVCDVYGAFIDKKPWYIKFAIDGDCLSQISFHPPEKPLKTVTGKTIF
;
A
#
# COMPACT_ATOMS: atom_id res chain seq x y z
N MET A 1 -7.21 -8.44 20.02
CA MET A 1 -6.50 -8.60 18.73
C MET A 1 -6.40 -7.21 18.12
N ALA A 2 -5.26 -6.86 17.52
CA ALA A 2 -5.15 -5.60 16.79
C ALA A 2 -6.09 -5.64 15.58
N SER A 3 -6.73 -4.51 15.27
CA SER A 3 -7.62 -4.35 14.13
C SER A 3 -7.26 -3.10 13.35
N PRO A 4 -7.39 -3.10 12.02
CA PRO A 4 -7.12 -1.91 11.22
C PRO A 4 -8.05 -0.77 11.62
N LYS A 5 -7.55 0.46 11.51
CA LYS A 5 -8.32 1.69 11.70
C LYS A 5 -9.34 1.87 10.59
N TYR A 6 -8.98 1.50 9.36
CA TYR A 6 -9.80 1.69 8.16
C TYR A 6 -10.30 0.35 7.63
N GLN A 7 -11.58 0.29 7.29
CA GLN A 7 -12.14 -0.89 6.63
C GLN A 7 -11.65 -0.94 5.18
N LEU A 8 -11.13 -2.09 4.74
CA LEU A 8 -10.63 -2.26 3.36
C LEU A 8 -11.70 -1.96 2.30
N GLN A 9 -12.98 -2.20 2.59
CA GLN A 9 -14.08 -1.83 1.69
C GLN A 9 -14.14 -0.33 1.41
N ASP A 10 -13.80 0.52 2.38
CA ASP A 10 -13.84 1.97 2.22
C ASP A 10 -12.61 2.44 1.42
N VAL A 11 -11.46 1.79 1.62
CA VAL A 11 -10.27 1.97 0.77
C VAL A 11 -10.59 1.61 -0.68
N ILE A 12 -11.25 0.48 -0.93
CA ILE A 12 -11.65 0.05 -2.30
C ILE A 12 -12.63 1.03 -2.94
N LYS A 13 -13.59 1.57 -2.17
CA LYS A 13 -14.52 2.60 -2.66
C LYS A 13 -13.78 3.87 -3.08
N LEU A 14 -12.83 4.33 -2.26
CA LEU A 14 -12.01 5.50 -2.59
C LEU A 14 -11.22 5.30 -3.88
N ILE A 15 -10.56 4.14 -4.01
CA ILE A 15 -9.81 3.77 -5.21
C ILE A 15 -10.73 3.69 -6.45
N SER A 16 -11.98 3.27 -6.29
CA SER A 16 -12.93 3.09 -7.41
C SER A 16 -13.70 4.36 -7.78
N SER A 17 -13.51 5.47 -7.05
CA SER A 17 -14.33 6.67 -7.21
C SER A 17 -13.98 7.56 -8.42
N GLU A 18 -13.11 7.08 -9.32
CA GLU A 18 -12.58 7.76 -10.54
C GLU A 18 -11.95 9.15 -10.34
N ALA A 19 -11.97 9.69 -9.13
CA ALA A 19 -11.33 10.95 -8.79
C ALA A 19 -9.87 10.69 -8.42
N GLU A 20 -8.96 10.72 -9.40
CA GLU A 20 -7.50 10.66 -9.17
C GLU A 20 -7.02 11.68 -8.12
N SER A 21 -7.72 12.80 -7.98
CA SER A 21 -7.47 13.83 -6.96
C SER A 21 -7.62 13.34 -5.51
N LYS A 22 -8.20 12.15 -5.30
CA LYS A 22 -8.39 11.52 -3.99
C LYS A 22 -7.27 10.55 -3.61
N ILE A 23 -6.24 10.39 -4.43
CA ILE A 23 -5.12 9.46 -4.16
C ILE A 23 -3.83 10.25 -4.09
N TRP A 24 -3.20 10.27 -2.91
CA TRP A 24 -1.98 11.03 -2.67
C TRP A 24 -0.83 10.12 -2.27
N PHE A 25 0.29 10.22 -2.99
CA PHE A 25 1.57 9.56 -2.70
C PHE A 25 2.62 10.56 -2.15
N PRO A 26 2.61 10.91 -0.84
CA PRO A 26 3.50 11.96 -0.33
C PRO A 26 4.95 11.46 -0.26
N ALA A 27 5.14 10.15 -0.19
CA ALA A 27 6.43 9.48 -0.20
C ALA A 27 6.63 8.73 -1.53
N LYS A 28 6.73 9.47 -2.64
CA LYS A 28 6.94 8.90 -3.99
C LYS A 28 8.12 7.91 -4.05
N SER A 29 9.23 8.25 -3.37
CA SER A 29 10.44 7.42 -3.26
C SER A 29 10.24 6.11 -2.48
N ARG A 30 9.12 5.98 -1.76
CA ARG A 30 8.72 4.81 -0.98
C ARG A 30 7.46 4.15 -1.55
N SER A 31 7.05 4.54 -2.74
CA SER A 31 5.86 4.00 -3.41
C SER A 31 6.16 3.80 -4.89
N ILE A 32 5.85 4.81 -5.69
CA ILE A 32 5.93 4.77 -7.15
C ILE A 32 7.34 4.42 -7.62
N ASP A 33 8.37 5.10 -7.09
CA ASP A 33 9.74 4.87 -7.54
C ASP A 33 10.20 3.44 -7.21
N LYS A 34 9.69 2.85 -6.12
CA LYS A 34 10.02 1.47 -5.73
C LYS A 34 9.34 0.44 -6.62
N VAL A 35 8.11 0.69 -7.06
CA VAL A 35 7.44 -0.16 -8.04
C VAL A 35 8.16 -0.10 -9.38
N VAL A 36 8.53 1.09 -9.84
CA VAL A 36 9.33 1.29 -11.06
C VAL A 36 10.67 0.56 -10.93
N GLU A 37 11.38 0.70 -9.81
CA GLU A 37 12.66 0.02 -9.55
C GLU A 37 12.53 -1.52 -9.60
N VAL A 38 11.48 -2.08 -9.01
CA VAL A 38 11.30 -3.55 -8.91
C VAL A 38 10.87 -4.18 -10.23
N TYR A 39 10.12 -3.45 -11.06
CA TYR A 39 9.49 -4.00 -12.27
C TYR A 39 10.02 -3.46 -13.58
N SER A 40 10.83 -2.40 -13.58
CA SER A 40 11.52 -1.98 -14.79
C SER A 40 12.65 -2.96 -15.08
N THR A 41 12.72 -3.40 -16.33
CA THR A 41 13.82 -4.23 -16.86
C THR A 41 14.54 -3.45 -17.95
N ASN A 42 15.66 -4.00 -18.45
CA ASN A 42 16.37 -3.41 -19.59
C ASN A 42 15.49 -3.30 -20.85
N ASP A 43 14.44 -4.12 -20.95
CA ASP A 43 13.56 -4.20 -22.12
C ASP A 43 12.19 -3.53 -21.91
N LYS A 44 11.86 -3.15 -20.66
CA LYS A 44 10.58 -2.52 -20.33
C LYS A 44 10.74 -1.55 -19.17
N LEU A 45 10.58 -0.26 -19.47
CA LEU A 45 10.48 0.78 -18.45
C LEU A 45 9.02 0.89 -18.00
N LEU A 46 8.77 0.78 -16.69
CA LEU A 46 7.45 1.07 -16.14
C LEU A 46 7.22 2.58 -16.11
N THR A 47 6.08 3.04 -16.60
CA THR A 47 5.71 4.46 -16.49
C THR A 47 5.19 4.78 -15.08
N TYR A 48 5.06 6.07 -14.79
CA TYR A 48 4.39 6.54 -13.57
C TYR A 48 2.95 5.98 -13.46
N GLY A 49 2.20 6.02 -14.55
CA GLY A 49 0.82 5.50 -14.61
C GLY A 49 0.77 4.01 -14.30
N ASP A 50 1.63 3.22 -14.95
CA ASP A 50 1.71 1.76 -14.70
C ASP A 50 2.02 1.45 -13.23
N ALA A 51 2.89 2.24 -12.60
CA ALA A 51 3.24 2.07 -11.20
C ALA A 51 2.08 2.42 -10.27
N VAL A 52 1.34 3.50 -10.56
CA VAL A 52 0.12 3.84 -9.82
C VAL A 52 -0.92 2.72 -9.97
N ASP A 53 -1.18 2.27 -11.18
CA ASP A 53 -2.14 1.18 -11.46
C ASP A 53 -1.77 -0.10 -10.70
N PHE A 54 -0.48 -0.46 -10.67
CA PHE A 54 0.02 -1.59 -9.91
C PHE A 54 -0.24 -1.42 -8.41
N ILE A 55 0.06 -0.26 -7.83
CA ILE A 55 -0.16 0.01 -6.41
C ILE A 55 -1.64 -0.09 -6.07
N LEU A 56 -2.51 0.52 -6.88
CA LEU A 56 -3.95 0.49 -6.66
C LEU A 56 -4.53 -0.92 -6.82
N ALA A 57 -4.05 -1.70 -7.80
CA ALA A 57 -4.40 -3.11 -7.93
C ALA A 57 -3.93 -3.94 -6.72
N GLY A 58 -2.75 -3.62 -6.19
CA GLY A 58 -2.20 -4.23 -4.98
C GLY A 58 -3.04 -3.95 -3.73
N LEU A 59 -3.44 -2.69 -3.53
CA LEU A 59 -4.30 -2.29 -2.43
C LEU A 59 -5.68 -2.98 -2.48
N ARG A 60 -6.24 -3.18 -3.67
CA ARG A 60 -7.50 -3.94 -3.87
C ARG A 60 -7.38 -5.43 -3.52
N GLN A 61 -6.17 -5.99 -3.50
CA GLN A 61 -5.92 -7.41 -3.19
C GLN A 61 -5.70 -7.67 -1.69
N LEU A 62 -5.59 -6.61 -0.88
CA LEU A 62 -5.40 -6.77 0.56
C LEU A 62 -6.57 -7.51 1.21
N SER A 63 -6.23 -8.33 2.19
CA SER A 63 -7.19 -9.00 3.07
C SER A 63 -6.98 -8.58 4.53
N PRO A 64 -7.97 -8.80 5.42
CA PRO A 64 -7.80 -8.58 6.85
C PRO A 64 -6.61 -9.35 7.45
N ASP A 65 -6.24 -10.49 6.88
CA ASP A 65 -5.16 -11.36 7.36
C ASP A 65 -3.76 -10.81 7.05
N ASP A 66 -3.67 -9.86 6.11
CA ASP A 66 -2.42 -9.17 5.75
C ASP A 66 -2.11 -8.00 6.69
N PHE A 67 -3.04 -7.64 7.58
CA PHE A 67 -2.86 -6.53 8.52
C PHE A 67 -1.72 -6.81 9.50
N VAL A 68 -0.86 -5.82 9.73
CA VAL A 68 0.29 -5.89 10.64
C VAL A 68 0.01 -5.07 11.89
N GLU A 69 -0.18 -3.76 11.73
CA GLU A 69 -0.40 -2.82 12.83
C GLU A 69 -0.97 -1.49 12.34
N SER A 70 -1.47 -0.67 13.25
CA SER A 70 -1.76 0.74 13.01
C SER A 70 -0.71 1.59 13.70
N VAL A 71 -0.09 2.53 12.97
CA VAL A 71 0.93 3.44 13.50
C VAL A 71 0.44 4.87 13.49
N TYR A 72 0.75 5.64 14.53
CA TYR A 72 0.47 7.08 14.55
C TYR A 72 1.65 7.85 13.98
N GLN A 73 1.42 8.66 12.95
CA GLN A 73 2.45 9.43 12.26
C GLN A 73 1.89 10.78 11.80
N TRP A 74 2.54 11.90 12.13
CA TRP A 74 2.12 13.25 11.71
C TRP A 74 0.65 13.54 11.97
N ASP A 75 0.21 13.24 13.19
CA ASP A 75 -1.15 13.40 13.68
C ASP A 75 -2.25 12.55 13.03
N ILE A 76 -1.88 11.62 12.15
CA ILE A 76 -2.80 10.67 11.50
C ILE A 76 -2.44 9.22 11.82
N VAL A 77 -3.46 8.36 11.92
CA VAL A 77 -3.28 6.92 12.05
C VAL A 77 -3.09 6.32 10.66
N CYS A 78 -2.03 5.57 10.45
CA CYS A 78 -1.78 4.82 9.22
C CYS A 78 -1.90 3.32 9.51
N ASP A 79 -2.64 2.60 8.67
CA ASP A 79 -2.65 1.14 8.74
C ASP A 79 -1.52 0.56 7.92
N VAL A 80 -0.87 -0.47 8.46
CA VAL A 80 0.25 -1.19 7.85
C VAL A 80 -0.18 -2.61 7.54
N TYR A 81 0.13 -3.04 6.33
CA TYR A 81 -0.12 -4.38 5.80
C TYR A 81 1.17 -4.97 5.23
N GLY A 82 1.26 -6.30 5.30
CA GLY A 82 2.30 -7.09 4.66
C GLY A 82 1.65 -8.14 3.79
N ALA A 83 1.85 -8.07 2.48
CA ALA A 83 1.20 -8.97 1.52
C ALA A 83 2.17 -9.48 0.46
N PHE A 84 1.82 -10.61 -0.16
CA PHE A 84 2.46 -11.04 -1.40
C PHE A 84 1.60 -10.57 -2.57
N ILE A 85 2.15 -9.70 -3.41
CA ILE A 85 1.49 -9.18 -4.62
C ILE A 85 2.38 -9.56 -5.79
N ASP A 86 1.80 -10.27 -6.76
CA ASP A 86 2.55 -10.84 -7.89
C ASP A 86 3.78 -11.65 -7.41
N LYS A 87 3.54 -12.52 -6.42
CA LYS A 87 4.55 -13.40 -5.80
C LYS A 87 5.73 -12.67 -5.15
N LYS A 88 5.72 -11.33 -5.09
CA LYS A 88 6.74 -10.52 -4.41
C LYS A 88 6.20 -10.01 -3.07
N PRO A 89 7.05 -9.89 -2.05
CA PRO A 89 6.68 -9.36 -0.75
C PRO A 89 6.56 -7.83 -0.80
N TRP A 90 5.56 -7.28 -0.12
CA TRP A 90 5.35 -5.83 -0.06
C TRP A 90 4.99 -5.37 1.36
N TYR A 91 5.64 -4.28 1.77
CA TYR A 91 5.21 -3.39 2.83
C TYR A 91 4.24 -2.37 2.24
N ILE A 92 3.06 -2.25 2.85
CA ILE A 92 2.00 -1.37 2.39
C ILE A 92 1.52 -0.57 3.59
N LYS A 93 1.51 0.76 3.46
CA LYS A 93 0.98 1.66 4.49
C LYS A 93 0.13 2.73 3.84
N PHE A 94 -1.00 3.06 4.44
CA PHE A 94 -1.83 4.18 4.00
C PHE A 94 -2.65 4.74 5.17
N ALA A 95 -3.22 5.92 4.94
CA ALA A 95 -4.22 6.53 5.80
C ALA A 95 -5.39 7.05 4.96
N ILE A 96 -6.52 7.31 5.60
CA ILE A 96 -7.63 8.06 5.01
C ILE A 96 -7.68 9.41 5.71
N ASP A 97 -7.50 10.49 4.95
CA ASP A 97 -7.58 11.87 5.40
C ASP A 97 -8.74 12.57 4.67
N GLY A 98 -9.84 12.79 5.39
CA GLY A 98 -11.11 13.18 4.78
C GLY A 98 -11.59 12.13 3.76
N ASP A 99 -11.78 12.57 2.51
CA ASP A 99 -12.18 11.71 1.38
C ASP A 99 -10.98 11.26 0.52
N CYS A 100 -9.76 11.39 1.03
CA CYS A 100 -8.54 11.08 0.29
C CYS A 100 -7.81 9.87 0.89
N LEU A 101 -7.41 8.94 0.04
CA LEU A 101 -6.42 7.91 0.38
C LEU A 101 -5.03 8.55 0.31
N SER A 102 -4.35 8.63 1.45
CA SER A 102 -3.11 9.40 1.61
C SER A 102 -2.04 8.59 2.33
N GLN A 103 -0.87 9.20 2.53
CA GLN A 103 0.28 8.60 3.22
C GLN A 103 0.70 7.24 2.63
N ILE A 104 0.44 7.03 1.34
CA ILE A 104 0.68 5.75 0.69
C ILE A 104 2.19 5.48 0.62
N SER A 105 2.62 4.40 1.24
CA SER A 105 3.93 3.78 1.09
C SER A 105 3.71 2.35 0.57
N PHE A 106 4.44 1.98 -0.48
CA PHE A 106 4.30 0.72 -1.18
C PHE A 106 5.67 0.28 -1.70
N HIS A 107 6.37 -0.54 -0.93
CA HIS A 107 7.75 -0.93 -1.25
C HIS A 107 8.08 -2.34 -0.72
N PRO A 108 9.14 -3.00 -1.18
CA PRO A 108 9.60 -4.25 -0.58
C PRO A 108 9.89 -4.10 0.92
N PRO A 109 9.62 -5.10 1.78
CA PRO A 109 9.93 -5.02 3.19
C PRO A 109 11.43 -4.79 3.43
N GLU A 110 11.78 -3.86 4.32
CA GLU A 110 13.17 -3.65 4.77
C GLU A 110 13.51 -4.49 6.00
N LYS A 111 12.47 -4.98 6.67
CA LYS A 111 12.52 -5.86 7.83
C LYS A 111 11.34 -6.82 7.77
N PRO A 112 11.43 -7.99 8.43
CA PRO A 112 10.32 -8.93 8.49
C PRO A 112 9.05 -8.27 9.04
N LEU A 113 7.92 -8.48 8.38
CA LEU A 113 6.60 -8.03 8.83
C LEU A 113 5.84 -9.23 9.37
N LYS A 114 5.27 -9.11 10.57
CA LYS A 114 4.45 -10.17 11.17
C LYS A 114 2.99 -9.72 11.17
N THR A 115 2.15 -10.41 10.39
CA THR A 115 0.72 -10.09 10.33
C THR A 115 0.00 -10.54 11.59
N VAL A 116 -1.25 -10.10 11.78
CA VAL A 116 -2.11 -10.51 12.90
C VAL A 116 -2.42 -12.00 12.93
N THR A 117 -2.32 -12.68 11.79
CA THR A 117 -2.44 -14.15 11.69
C THR A 117 -1.14 -14.88 12.04
N GLY A 118 -0.04 -14.15 12.25
CA GLY A 118 1.28 -14.70 12.54
C GLY A 118 2.12 -15.03 11.31
N LYS A 119 1.59 -14.82 10.09
CA LYS A 119 2.35 -14.96 8.84
C LYS A 119 3.47 -13.94 8.82
N THR A 120 4.65 -14.35 8.36
CA THR A 120 5.79 -13.44 8.21
C THR A 120 6.05 -13.15 6.73
N ILE A 121 6.23 -11.88 6.40
CA ILE A 121 6.55 -11.37 5.06
C ILE A 121 7.99 -10.86 5.09
N PHE A 122 8.81 -11.32 4.15
CA PHE A 122 10.24 -10.98 3.99
C PHE A 122 10.47 -10.48 2.58
#